data_AF-A0A7J3WZV2-F1
#
_entry.id   AF-A0A7J3WZV2-F1
#
_cell.length_a   1.000
_cell.length_b   1.000
_cell.length_c   1.000
_cell.angle_alpha   90.00
_cell.angle_beta   90.00
_cell.angle_gamma   90.00
#
_symmetry.space_group_name_H-M   'P 1'
#
loop_
_entity.id
_entity.type
_entity.pdbx_description
1 polymer ?
#
loop_
_entity_poly.entity_id
_entity_poly.type
_entity_poly.pdbx_seq_one_letter_code
_entity_poly.pdbx_strand_id
1 'polypeptide(L)'
;MIIGLFMFSSIPRVEEYMRREVYFVDAEDPLSKVVGIFRETGLPVVIVLGNSKNYLGVITDRIVLRSMLNIDAVKAKNAVVKVPILNASDSVAKAARLMLENTVKGLPVSSQNKQIIGIITVDDIGRVAEKLYPRLKIKEVMTKDPITITSDSTIGKALVLMRENGISRLPVTKNDKLVGLVTIRDIIDKVLQPRTRATRGEVVGEKIRSLGYKVSDIMTKSVIQSSSEEDLSTAVKKMIENNVSCLVIVSHNRVSGIITWTDILGIIASLEEKEKPPIHIQVSFKMKEISPIEKSEIIKIAEKYISKLGETLGNGYLLLHFKEHKEKHGEQHLIHCRSILRTDKVNIVGIGEAWTASQAARVALDKIERQLLIVKELAEKYPYSEEVVKRWVTEF
;
A
#
# COMPACT_ATOMS: atom_id res chain seq x y z
N MET A 1 -11.13 11.00 11.08
CA MET A 1 -10.89 12.35 11.61
C MET A 1 -9.89 12.99 10.66
N ILE A 2 -10.35 13.98 9.89
CA ILE A 2 -9.60 14.57 8.77
C ILE A 2 -8.43 15.36 9.37
N ILE A 3 -7.20 14.93 9.07
CA ILE A 3 -5.97 15.60 9.50
C ILE A 3 -5.98 17.01 8.90
N GLY A 4 -5.93 18.02 9.78
CA GLY A 4 -5.95 19.43 9.39
C GLY A 4 -4.83 19.72 8.40
N LEU A 5 -5.22 20.15 7.21
CA LEU A 5 -4.36 20.55 6.12
C LEU A 5 -3.61 21.84 6.54
N PHE A 6 -2.41 21.71 7.08
CA PHE A 6 -1.51 22.87 7.16
C PHE A 6 -1.13 23.25 5.74
N MET A 7 -1.46 24.49 5.35
CA MET A 7 -1.11 25.10 4.08
C MET A 7 0.42 25.11 3.88
N PHE A 8 0.96 24.09 3.21
CA PHE A 8 2.16 24.25 2.40
C PHE A 8 1.72 24.77 1.02
N SER A 9 2.42 25.79 0.52
CA SER A 9 2.06 26.49 -0.73
C SER A 9 2.15 25.63 -2.00
N SER A 10 2.74 24.44 -1.94
CA SER A 10 2.70 23.40 -2.96
C SER A 10 3.32 22.10 -2.42
N ILE A 11 2.86 20.94 -2.89
CA ILE A 11 3.52 19.65 -2.60
C ILE A 11 4.94 19.68 -3.21
N PRO A 12 6.00 19.30 -2.47
CA PRO A 12 7.36 19.33 -3.00
C PRO A 12 7.54 18.44 -4.25
N ARG A 13 8.45 18.83 -5.13
CA ARG A 13 8.82 18.04 -6.31
C ARG A 13 9.91 17.02 -5.99
N VAL A 14 9.95 15.95 -6.78
CA VAL A 14 10.95 14.88 -6.67
C VAL A 14 12.37 15.43 -6.80
N GLU A 15 12.62 16.37 -7.72
CA GLU A 15 13.95 16.95 -7.96
C GLU A 15 14.57 17.67 -6.76
N GLU A 16 13.74 18.15 -5.83
CA GLU A 16 14.18 18.85 -4.62
C GLU A 16 14.77 17.89 -3.56
N TYR A 17 14.41 16.60 -3.62
CA TYR A 17 14.76 15.59 -2.61
C TYR A 17 15.48 14.36 -3.18
N MET A 18 15.47 14.17 -4.50
CA MET A 18 16.15 13.03 -5.13
C MET A 18 17.67 13.10 -4.92
N ARG A 19 18.30 11.93 -4.87
CA ARG A 19 19.74 11.78 -4.91
C ARG A 19 20.18 11.72 -6.38
N ARG A 20 21.25 12.43 -6.72
CA ARG A 20 21.85 12.42 -8.07
C ARG A 20 22.78 11.24 -8.30
N GLU A 21 23.24 10.61 -7.23
CA GLU A 21 24.06 9.42 -7.30
C GLU A 21 23.18 8.21 -7.65
N VAL A 22 23.47 7.59 -8.78
CA VAL A 22 22.70 6.47 -9.33
C VAL A 22 23.66 5.36 -9.71
N TYR A 23 23.31 4.14 -9.31
CA TYR A 23 24.09 2.96 -9.61
C TYR A 23 23.41 2.13 -10.69
N PHE A 24 24.15 1.87 -11.75
CA PHE A 24 23.69 1.10 -12.91
C PHE A 24 24.45 -0.22 -13.01
N VAL A 25 23.74 -1.27 -13.41
CA VAL A 25 24.32 -2.54 -13.83
C VAL A 25 23.76 -2.94 -15.19
N ASP A 26 24.56 -3.67 -15.96
CA ASP A 26 24.11 -4.27 -17.20
C ASP A 26 23.26 -5.52 -16.92
N ALA A 27 22.28 -5.81 -17.76
CA ALA A 27 21.41 -6.99 -17.66
C ALA A 27 22.19 -8.31 -17.62
N GLU A 28 23.35 -8.35 -18.27
CA GLU A 28 24.22 -9.52 -18.34
C GLU A 28 25.24 -9.57 -17.19
N ASP A 29 25.36 -8.52 -16.38
CA ASP A 29 26.24 -8.53 -15.19
C ASP A 29 25.82 -9.65 -14.21
N PRO A 30 26.80 -10.29 -13.53
CA PRO A 30 26.49 -11.25 -12.49
C PRO A 30 25.81 -10.56 -11.32
N LEU A 31 24.88 -11.26 -10.68
CA LEU A 31 24.11 -10.70 -9.57
C LEU A 31 25.00 -10.37 -8.35
N SER A 32 26.21 -10.94 -8.26
CA SER A 32 27.17 -10.68 -7.18
C SER A 32 27.67 -9.24 -7.21
N LYS A 33 27.80 -8.65 -8.40
CA LYS A 33 28.08 -7.22 -8.57
C LYS A 33 26.96 -6.36 -7.97
N VAL A 34 25.70 -6.73 -8.20
CA VAL A 34 24.53 -6.03 -7.65
C VAL A 34 24.51 -6.12 -6.12
N VAL A 35 24.80 -7.31 -5.57
CA VAL A 35 24.89 -7.51 -4.12
C VAL A 35 26.04 -6.72 -3.50
N GLY A 36 27.17 -6.58 -4.20
CA GLY A 36 28.29 -5.71 -3.81
C GLY A 36 27.83 -4.26 -3.66
N ILE A 37 27.17 -3.72 -4.69
CA ILE A 37 26.62 -2.35 -4.67
C ILE A 37 25.67 -2.15 -3.48
N PHE A 38 24.77 -3.10 -3.20
CA PHE A 38 23.88 -3.00 -2.04
C PHE A 38 24.62 -2.91 -0.70
N ARG A 39 25.70 -3.69 -0.54
CA ARG A 39 26.50 -3.70 0.69
C ARG A 39 27.34 -2.44 0.87
N GLU A 40 27.86 -1.90 -0.23
CA GLU A 40 28.71 -0.70 -0.21
C GLU A 40 27.89 0.58 -0.04
N THR A 41 26.75 0.68 -0.72
CA THR A 41 25.98 1.93 -0.82
C THR A 41 24.84 2.03 0.19
N GLY A 42 24.31 0.89 0.64
CA GLY A 42 23.09 0.84 1.45
C GLY A 42 21.83 1.27 0.70
N LEU A 43 21.89 1.52 -0.62
CA LEU A 43 20.72 1.93 -1.40
C LEU A 43 19.69 0.81 -1.48
N PRO A 44 18.38 1.11 -1.48
CA PRO A 44 17.36 0.07 -1.53
C PRO A 44 17.17 -0.56 -2.92
N VAL A 45 17.62 0.12 -3.98
CA VAL A 45 17.47 -0.36 -5.37
C VAL A 45 18.70 -0.01 -6.22
N VAL A 46 18.96 -0.83 -7.24
CA VAL A 46 19.99 -0.64 -8.27
C VAL A 46 19.32 -0.70 -9.64
N ILE A 47 19.69 0.18 -10.56
CA ILE A 47 19.06 0.28 -11.88
C ILE A 47 19.70 -0.71 -12.85
N VAL A 48 18.88 -1.42 -13.62
CA VAL A 48 19.34 -2.38 -14.63
C VAL A 48 19.09 -1.82 -16.03
N LEU A 49 20.16 -1.81 -16.83
CA LEU A 49 20.15 -1.41 -18.23
C LEU A 49 20.28 -2.63 -19.14
N GLY A 50 19.64 -2.61 -20.30
CA GLY A 50 19.83 -3.62 -21.35
C GLY A 50 20.99 -3.27 -22.28
N ASN A 51 21.24 -4.16 -23.24
CA ASN A 51 22.35 -4.06 -24.20
C ASN A 51 22.38 -2.72 -24.98
N SER A 52 21.23 -2.08 -25.20
CA SER A 52 21.12 -0.78 -25.87
C SER A 52 21.11 0.40 -24.90
N LYS A 53 21.56 0.20 -23.65
CA LYS A 53 21.43 1.14 -22.52
C LYS A 53 19.99 1.58 -22.23
N ASN A 54 19.01 0.82 -22.69
CA ASN A 54 17.62 1.05 -22.38
C ASN A 54 17.33 0.58 -20.94
N TYR A 55 16.54 1.35 -20.21
CA TYR A 55 16.08 0.97 -18.87
C TYR A 55 15.23 -0.31 -18.94
N LEU A 56 15.58 -1.32 -18.13
CA LEU A 56 14.82 -2.56 -18.01
C LEU A 56 13.98 -2.61 -16.73
N GLY A 57 14.46 -1.98 -15.67
CA GLY A 57 13.84 -2.01 -14.35
C GLY A 57 14.88 -1.77 -13.25
N VAL A 58 14.54 -2.22 -12.04
CA VAL A 58 15.43 -2.17 -10.88
C VAL A 58 15.58 -3.54 -10.24
N ILE A 59 16.69 -3.77 -9.56
CA ILE A 59 16.81 -4.85 -8.58
C ILE A 59 16.68 -4.22 -7.20
N THR A 60 16.05 -4.93 -6.26
CA THR A 60 15.83 -4.47 -4.87
C THR A 60 16.77 -5.17 -3.90
N ASP A 61 17.02 -4.56 -2.74
CA ASP A 61 17.81 -5.12 -1.63
C ASP A 61 17.33 -6.51 -1.18
N ARG A 62 16.07 -6.87 -1.47
CA ARG A 62 15.52 -8.21 -1.22
C ARG A 62 16.28 -9.32 -1.93
N ILE A 63 16.97 -9.02 -3.03
CA ILE A 63 17.76 -10.03 -3.73
C ILE A 63 18.91 -10.54 -2.88
N VAL A 64 19.47 -9.70 -2.00
CA VAL A 64 20.53 -10.10 -1.06
C VAL A 64 20.08 -11.30 -0.23
N LEU A 65 18.81 -11.31 0.19
CA LEU A 65 18.20 -12.40 0.97
C LEU A 65 18.01 -13.68 0.14
N ARG A 66 17.66 -13.56 -1.14
CA ARG A 66 17.41 -14.71 -2.03
C ARG A 66 18.69 -15.30 -2.62
N SER A 67 19.76 -14.51 -2.65
CA SER A 67 20.99 -14.79 -3.38
C SER A 67 21.92 -15.79 -2.67
N MET A 68 21.53 -16.43 -1.57
CA MET A 68 22.43 -17.31 -0.81
C MET A 68 22.79 -18.64 -1.51
N LEU A 69 22.40 -18.83 -2.78
CA LEU A 69 22.80 -19.94 -3.65
C LEU A 69 23.12 -19.40 -5.06
N ASN A 70 24.38 -19.53 -5.50
CA ASN A 70 24.88 -19.26 -6.86
C ASN A 70 24.65 -17.86 -7.45
N ILE A 71 24.99 -16.79 -6.72
CA ILE A 71 24.89 -15.40 -7.21
C ILE A 71 25.73 -15.15 -8.46
N ASP A 72 26.92 -15.77 -8.54
CA ASP A 72 27.85 -15.57 -9.64
C ASP A 72 27.36 -16.18 -10.96
N ALA A 73 26.48 -17.18 -10.90
CA ALA A 73 25.92 -17.84 -12.09
C ALA A 73 24.63 -17.15 -12.60
N VAL A 74 23.98 -16.34 -11.77
CA VAL A 74 22.71 -15.68 -12.11
C VAL A 74 22.98 -14.27 -12.63
N LYS A 75 22.43 -13.97 -13.81
CA LYS A 75 22.51 -12.65 -14.44
C LYS A 75 21.49 -11.67 -13.84
N ALA A 76 21.85 -10.39 -13.77
CA ALA A 76 21.04 -9.31 -13.21
C ALA A 76 19.62 -9.27 -13.79
N LYS A 77 19.45 -9.47 -15.11
CA LYS A 77 18.14 -9.48 -15.78
C LYS A 77 17.11 -10.44 -15.17
N ASN A 78 17.57 -11.53 -14.55
CA ASN A 78 16.69 -12.54 -13.94
C ASN A 78 16.13 -12.11 -12.57
N ALA A 79 16.61 -11.00 -12.01
CA ALA A 79 16.18 -10.44 -10.73
C ALA A 79 15.47 -9.09 -10.88
N VAL A 80 15.22 -8.64 -12.12
CA VAL A 80 14.64 -7.33 -12.40
C VAL A 80 13.17 -7.27 -12.01
N VAL A 81 12.82 -6.22 -11.29
CA VAL A 81 11.45 -5.77 -11.02
C VAL A 81 11.21 -4.53 -11.87
N LYS A 82 10.15 -4.54 -12.67
CA LYS A 82 9.73 -3.35 -13.42
C LYS A 82 9.06 -2.38 -12.46
N VAL A 83 9.60 -1.17 -12.39
CA VAL A 83 9.03 -0.06 -11.62
C VAL A 83 8.91 1.17 -12.52
N PRO A 84 7.91 2.04 -12.29
CA PRO A 84 7.75 3.28 -13.03
C PRO A 84 8.96 4.21 -12.82
N ILE A 85 9.26 5.01 -13.83
CA ILE A 85 10.24 6.10 -13.74
C ILE A 85 9.47 7.39 -13.47
N LEU A 86 9.89 8.13 -12.45
CA LEU A 86 9.35 9.45 -12.13
C LEU A 86 9.99 10.51 -13.02
N ASN A 87 9.23 11.53 -13.42
CA ASN A 87 9.84 12.75 -13.93
C ASN A 87 10.36 13.58 -12.76
N ALA A 88 11.46 14.31 -12.96
CA ALA A 88 12.02 15.23 -11.97
C ALA A 88 10.99 16.24 -11.41
N SER A 89 10.04 16.65 -12.27
CA SER A 89 8.96 17.57 -11.94
C SER A 89 7.75 16.91 -11.26
N ASP A 90 7.68 15.58 -11.14
CA ASP A 90 6.60 14.88 -10.43
C ASP A 90 6.59 15.26 -8.94
N SER A 91 5.44 15.09 -8.28
CA SER A 91 5.31 15.34 -6.84
C SER A 91 5.94 14.22 -6.00
N VAL A 92 6.45 14.55 -4.82
CA VAL A 92 6.92 13.53 -3.85
C VAL A 92 5.77 12.64 -3.34
N ALA A 93 4.54 13.13 -3.38
CA ALA A 93 3.34 12.35 -3.08
C ALA A 93 3.10 11.25 -4.12
N LYS A 94 3.28 11.55 -5.42
CA LYS A 94 3.29 10.56 -6.50
C LYS A 94 4.33 9.48 -6.24
N ALA A 95 5.54 9.89 -5.88
CA ALA A 95 6.63 8.96 -5.59
C ALA A 95 6.26 8.02 -4.43
N ALA A 96 5.70 8.56 -3.35
CA ALA A 96 5.26 7.76 -2.20
C ALA A 96 4.17 6.76 -2.59
N ARG A 97 3.17 7.18 -3.37
CA ARG A 97 2.10 6.32 -3.88
C ARG A 97 2.65 5.19 -4.75
N LEU A 98 3.52 5.52 -5.72
CA LEU A 98 4.12 4.51 -6.60
C LEU A 98 5.03 3.53 -5.83
N MET A 99 5.72 3.97 -4.78
CA MET A 99 6.48 3.08 -3.88
C MET A 99 5.56 2.09 -3.16
N LEU A 100 4.40 2.53 -2.67
CA LEU A 100 3.39 1.67 -2.03
C LEU A 100 2.81 0.66 -3.02
N GLU A 101 2.33 1.13 -4.18
CA GLU A 101 1.70 0.29 -5.22
C GLU A 101 2.65 -0.80 -5.74
N ASN A 102 3.93 -0.46 -5.91
CA ASN A 102 4.93 -1.39 -6.43
C ASN A 102 5.69 -2.14 -5.32
N THR A 103 5.41 -1.83 -4.05
CA THR A 103 6.09 -2.43 -2.88
C THR A 103 7.63 -2.32 -2.97
N VAL A 104 8.12 -1.17 -3.44
CA VAL A 104 9.55 -0.86 -3.59
C VAL A 104 9.94 0.33 -2.72
N LYS A 105 11.21 0.36 -2.33
CA LYS A 105 11.75 1.40 -1.42
C LYS A 105 12.48 2.53 -2.15
N GLY A 106 12.49 2.51 -3.47
CA GLY A 106 13.12 3.53 -4.29
C GLY A 106 12.65 3.48 -5.73
N LEU A 107 12.64 4.63 -6.39
CA LEU A 107 12.21 4.80 -7.77
C LEU A 107 13.24 5.62 -8.55
N PRO A 108 13.54 5.23 -9.81
CA PRO A 108 14.40 6.03 -10.66
C PRO A 108 13.70 7.33 -11.08
N VAL A 109 14.49 8.38 -11.28
CA VAL A 109 14.02 9.71 -11.68
C VAL A 109 14.68 10.11 -12.99
N SER A 110 13.88 10.51 -13.97
CA SER A 110 14.35 11.00 -15.27
C SER A 110 14.15 12.50 -15.45
N SER A 111 15.01 13.10 -16.29
CA SER A 111 14.79 14.41 -16.87
C SER A 111 13.65 14.36 -17.91
N GLN A 112 13.26 15.53 -18.40
CA GLN A 112 12.28 15.67 -19.50
C GLN A 112 12.71 14.91 -20.78
N ASN A 113 14.02 14.74 -20.99
CA ASN A 113 14.59 14.02 -22.13
C ASN A 113 14.66 12.50 -21.91
N LYS A 114 13.94 11.95 -20.93
CA LYS A 114 13.89 10.52 -20.56
C LYS A 114 15.22 9.92 -20.10
N GLN A 115 16.22 10.74 -19.83
CA GLN A 115 17.48 10.30 -19.23
C GLN A 115 17.31 10.15 -17.72
N ILE A 116 17.71 9.03 -17.14
CA ILE A 116 17.72 8.85 -15.68
C ILE A 116 18.82 9.74 -15.09
N ILE A 117 18.44 10.66 -14.20
CA ILE A 117 19.32 11.66 -13.58
C ILE A 117 19.43 11.51 -12.06
N GLY A 118 18.63 10.61 -11.48
CA GLY A 118 18.58 10.46 -10.04
C GLY A 118 17.73 9.29 -9.57
N ILE A 119 17.62 9.18 -8.27
CA ILE A 119 16.82 8.20 -7.55
C ILE A 119 16.18 8.88 -6.34
N ILE A 120 14.93 8.55 -6.05
CA ILE A 120 14.25 8.94 -4.82
C ILE A 120 13.92 7.69 -4.00
N THR A 121 14.16 7.73 -2.69
CA THR A 121 14.01 6.59 -1.78
C THR A 121 13.05 6.89 -0.63
N VAL A 122 12.66 5.85 0.11
CA VAL A 122 11.82 5.99 1.31
C VAL A 122 12.40 6.94 2.35
N ASP A 123 13.72 7.01 2.49
CA ASP A 123 14.36 7.95 3.41
C ASP A 123 14.15 9.40 2.97
N ASP A 124 14.19 9.64 1.66
CA ASP A 124 14.00 10.99 1.09
C ASP A 124 12.55 11.43 1.29
N ILE A 125 11.59 10.53 1.09
CA ILE A 125 10.18 10.76 1.44
C ILE A 125 10.00 10.93 2.95
N GLY A 126 10.76 10.19 3.76
CA GLY A 126 10.81 10.38 5.21
C GLY A 126 11.23 11.80 5.59
N ARG A 127 12.30 12.32 5.00
CA ARG A 127 12.77 13.70 5.22
C ARG A 127 11.73 14.74 4.80
N VAL A 128 10.93 14.47 3.77
CA VAL A 128 9.76 15.29 3.43
C VAL A 128 8.74 15.25 4.58
N ALA A 129 8.38 14.06 5.06
CA ALA A 129 7.42 13.90 6.16
C ALA A 129 7.88 14.59 7.45
N GLU A 130 9.17 14.51 7.77
CA GLU A 130 9.77 15.22 8.91
C GLU A 130 9.52 16.74 8.84
N LYS A 131 9.67 17.33 7.65
CA LYS A 131 9.49 18.78 7.43
C LYS A 131 8.02 19.20 7.37
N LEU A 132 7.17 18.40 6.73
CA LEU A 132 5.75 18.72 6.55
C LEU A 132 4.94 18.50 7.83
N TYR A 133 5.32 17.50 8.63
CA TYR A 133 4.59 17.08 9.84
C TYR A 133 5.48 17.07 11.08
N PRO A 134 6.13 18.20 11.45
CA PRO A 134 7.13 18.21 12.50
C PRO A 134 6.56 17.88 13.89
N ARG A 135 5.25 18.08 14.09
CA ARG A 135 4.53 17.90 15.37
C ARG A 135 3.43 16.83 15.35
N LEU A 136 3.26 16.13 14.23
CA LEU A 136 2.24 15.07 14.14
C LEU A 136 2.64 13.92 15.07
N LYS A 137 1.72 13.45 15.92
CA LYS A 137 2.08 12.42 16.92
C LYS A 137 2.10 11.03 16.30
N ILE A 138 3.03 10.20 16.75
CA ILE A 138 3.14 8.80 16.29
C ILE A 138 1.82 8.05 16.49
N LYS A 139 1.09 8.27 17.60
CA LYS A 139 -0.20 7.63 17.87
C LYS A 139 -1.30 7.87 16.82
N GLU A 140 -1.15 8.92 16.01
CA GLU A 140 -2.11 9.28 14.97
C GLU A 140 -1.89 8.49 13.68
N VAL A 141 -0.70 7.90 13.51
CA VAL A 141 -0.25 7.27 12.26
C VAL A 141 0.26 5.84 12.42
N MET A 142 0.59 5.42 13.64
CA MET A 142 1.05 4.05 13.91
C MET A 142 -0.07 3.03 13.69
N THR A 143 0.32 1.82 13.30
CA THR A 143 -0.57 0.66 13.44
C THR A 143 -0.68 0.32 14.92
N LYS A 144 -1.90 0.44 15.47
CA LYS A 144 -2.21 0.12 16.88
C LYS A 144 -2.35 -1.39 17.07
N ASP A 145 -2.07 -1.85 18.29
CA ASP A 145 -2.25 -3.24 18.72
C ASP A 145 -1.67 -4.27 17.72
N PRO A 146 -0.36 -4.16 17.38
CA PRO A 146 0.23 -5.00 16.36
C PRO A 146 0.23 -6.46 16.78
N ILE A 147 0.17 -7.35 15.80
CA ILE A 147 0.31 -8.79 16.03
C ILE A 147 1.69 -9.06 16.63
N THR A 148 1.70 -9.65 17.83
CA THR A 148 2.92 -10.02 18.55
C THR A 148 3.11 -11.53 18.57
N ILE A 149 4.31 -11.97 18.92
CA ILE A 149 4.66 -13.38 19.11
C ILE A 149 5.44 -13.57 20.40
N THR A 150 5.26 -14.68 21.10
CA THR A 150 6.02 -14.95 22.32
C THR A 150 7.45 -15.41 22.01
N SER A 151 8.41 -15.09 22.87
CA SER A 151 9.81 -15.51 22.69
C SER A 151 10.00 -17.03 22.57
N ASP A 152 9.13 -17.81 23.20
CA ASP A 152 9.16 -19.28 23.19
C ASP A 152 8.42 -19.92 22.01
N SER A 153 7.73 -19.12 21.19
CA SER A 153 7.08 -19.63 19.97
C SER A 153 8.10 -20.11 18.95
N THR A 154 7.68 -21.02 18.07
CA THR A 154 8.54 -21.55 17.01
C THR A 154 8.64 -20.59 15.82
N ILE A 155 9.72 -20.70 15.05
CA ILE A 155 9.91 -19.97 13.80
C ILE A 155 8.82 -20.33 12.77
N GLY A 156 8.39 -21.60 12.73
CA GLY A 156 7.26 -22.03 11.90
C GLY A 156 5.98 -21.25 12.21
N LYS A 157 5.65 -21.04 13.49
CA LYS A 157 4.50 -20.22 13.90
C LYS A 157 4.67 -18.75 13.49
N ALA A 158 5.89 -18.20 13.60
CA ALA A 158 6.18 -16.84 13.15
C ALA A 158 5.91 -16.67 11.64
N LEU A 159 6.34 -17.63 10.81
CA LEU A 159 6.11 -17.61 9.36
C LEU A 159 4.62 -17.71 9.01
N VAL A 160 3.85 -18.53 9.73
CA VAL A 160 2.40 -18.63 9.55
C VAL A 160 1.74 -17.29 9.86
N LEU A 161 2.03 -16.68 11.02
CA LEU A 161 1.48 -15.35 11.38
C LEU A 161 1.86 -14.27 10.36
N MET A 162 3.11 -14.25 9.89
CA MET A 162 3.56 -13.30 8.86
C MET A 162 2.79 -13.48 7.56
N ARG A 163 2.61 -14.72 7.09
CA ARG A 163 1.90 -15.03 5.84
C ARG A 163 0.42 -14.69 5.93
N GLU A 164 -0.26 -15.15 6.98
CA GLU A 164 -1.71 -14.99 7.14
C GLU A 164 -2.12 -13.53 7.29
N ASN A 165 -1.25 -12.69 7.85
CA ASN A 165 -1.55 -11.29 8.09
C ASN A 165 -0.83 -10.33 7.11
N GLY A 166 -0.10 -10.87 6.12
CA GLY A 166 0.63 -10.06 5.15
C GLY A 166 1.72 -9.14 5.76
N ILE A 167 2.26 -9.50 6.92
CA ILE A 167 3.25 -8.72 7.65
C ILE A 167 4.64 -9.35 7.58
N SER A 168 5.68 -8.52 7.66
CA SER A 168 7.09 -8.96 7.54
C SER A 168 7.87 -8.89 8.85
N ARG A 169 7.20 -8.51 9.94
CA ARG A 169 7.82 -8.20 11.23
C ARG A 169 6.84 -8.47 12.36
N LEU A 170 7.34 -9.01 13.46
CA LEU A 170 6.57 -9.34 14.66
C LEU A 170 7.33 -8.84 15.89
N PRO A 171 6.77 -7.92 16.69
CA PRO A 171 7.29 -7.63 18.01
C PRO A 171 7.22 -8.90 18.87
N VAL A 172 8.33 -9.22 19.52
CA VAL A 172 8.47 -10.40 20.36
C VAL A 172 8.24 -10.02 21.81
N THR A 173 7.30 -10.70 22.47
CA THR A 173 6.92 -10.41 23.85
C THR A 173 7.23 -11.58 24.80
N LYS A 174 7.45 -11.25 26.07
CA LYS A 174 7.50 -12.21 27.19
C LYS A 174 6.83 -11.57 28.39
N ASN A 175 5.80 -12.22 28.93
CA ASN A 175 4.96 -11.66 30.01
C ASN A 175 4.46 -10.24 29.67
N ASP A 176 3.92 -10.07 28.45
CA ASP A 176 3.43 -8.82 27.85
C ASP A 176 4.47 -7.69 27.66
N LYS A 177 5.74 -7.94 27.98
CA LYS A 177 6.83 -6.99 27.78
C LYS A 177 7.53 -7.23 26.47
N LEU A 178 7.91 -6.15 25.78
CA LEU A 178 8.73 -6.24 24.57
C LEU A 178 10.13 -6.78 24.93
N VAL A 179 10.54 -7.87 24.29
CA VAL A 179 11.86 -8.50 24.49
C VAL A 179 12.67 -8.66 23.21
N GLY A 180 12.05 -8.39 22.05
CA GLY A 180 12.74 -8.44 20.78
C GLY A 180 11.86 -8.09 19.59
N LEU A 181 12.43 -8.16 18.40
CA LEU A 181 11.73 -8.04 17.12
C LEU A 181 12.25 -9.15 16.22
N VAL A 182 11.36 -9.87 15.54
CA VAL A 182 11.72 -10.84 14.50
C VAL A 182 11.14 -10.39 13.16
N THR A 183 11.99 -10.36 12.15
CA THR A 183 11.60 -10.04 10.77
C THR A 183 11.74 -11.25 9.86
N ILE A 184 11.06 -11.21 8.70
CA ILE A 184 11.25 -12.23 7.67
C ILE A 184 12.72 -12.33 7.22
N ARG A 185 13.44 -11.19 7.26
CA ARG A 185 14.88 -11.12 6.98
C ARG A 185 15.67 -11.90 8.01
N ASP A 186 15.41 -11.72 9.31
CA ASP A 186 16.08 -12.50 10.36
C ASP A 186 15.89 -14.01 10.18
N ILE A 187 14.68 -14.44 9.78
CA ILE A 187 14.38 -15.86 9.54
C ILE A 187 15.17 -16.38 8.34
N ILE A 188 15.17 -15.66 7.23
CA ILE A 188 15.93 -16.06 6.03
C ILE A 188 17.43 -16.13 6.36
N ASP A 189 17.97 -15.09 6.99
CA ASP A 189 19.40 -14.96 7.24
C ASP A 189 19.90 -15.96 8.29
N LYS A 190 19.15 -16.23 9.37
CA LYS A 190 19.66 -17.03 10.49
C LYS A 190 19.26 -18.50 10.45
N VAL A 191 18.23 -18.86 9.68
CA VAL A 191 17.62 -20.20 9.68
C VAL A 191 17.77 -20.91 8.35
N LEU A 192 17.62 -20.19 7.24
CA LEU A 192 17.64 -20.77 5.89
C LEU A 192 19.03 -20.74 5.24
N GLN A 193 20.04 -20.15 5.92
CA GLN A 193 21.43 -20.19 5.47
C GLN A 193 22.02 -21.61 5.60
N PRO A 194 22.64 -22.18 4.55
CA PRO A 194 23.50 -23.34 4.69
C PRO A 194 24.74 -22.93 5.49
N ARG A 195 24.86 -23.39 6.75
CA ARG A 195 26.09 -23.21 7.53
C ARG A 195 27.26 -23.83 6.76
N THR A 196 28.13 -22.99 6.19
CA THR A 196 29.27 -23.44 5.38
C THR A 196 30.44 -23.98 6.22
N ARG A 197 30.28 -24.11 7.53
CA ARG A 197 31.22 -24.84 8.39
C ARG A 197 30.42 -25.71 9.34
N ALA A 198 30.38 -27.00 9.04
CA ALA A 198 30.18 -28.00 10.07
C ALA A 198 31.25 -27.74 11.14
N THR A 199 30.83 -27.37 12.33
CA THR A 199 31.77 -27.31 13.46
C THR A 199 32.16 -28.75 13.76
N ARG A 200 33.45 -29.01 14.03
CA ARG A 200 33.98 -30.36 14.27
C ARG A 200 33.13 -31.07 15.33
N GLY A 201 32.30 -32.04 14.92
CA GLY A 201 31.35 -32.75 15.78
C GLY A 201 29.90 -32.82 15.26
N GLU A 202 29.50 -32.01 14.27
CA GLU A 202 28.17 -32.13 13.65
C GLU A 202 28.13 -33.30 12.65
N VAL A 203 27.17 -34.23 12.83
CA VAL A 203 26.97 -35.37 11.94
C VAL A 203 26.41 -34.89 10.60
N VAL A 204 27.10 -35.17 9.51
CA VAL A 204 26.61 -34.94 8.15
C VAL A 204 25.29 -35.69 7.97
N GLY A 205 24.18 -34.96 7.82
CA GLY A 205 22.88 -35.55 7.51
C GLY A 205 21.77 -35.36 8.55
N GLU A 206 21.99 -34.68 9.68
CA GLU A 206 20.86 -34.19 10.48
C GLU A 206 20.11 -33.13 9.65
N LYS A 207 18.93 -33.51 9.12
CA LYS A 207 17.93 -32.54 8.65
C LYS A 207 17.53 -31.69 9.85
N ILE A 208 18.25 -30.59 10.06
CA ILE A 208 17.97 -29.63 11.13
C ILE A 208 16.48 -29.32 11.09
N ARG A 209 15.77 -29.52 12.20
CA ARG A 209 14.38 -29.08 12.41
C ARG A 209 14.37 -27.55 12.50
N SER A 210 14.76 -26.87 11.42
CA SER A 210 15.07 -25.44 11.36
C SER A 210 13.87 -24.56 11.70
N LEU A 211 12.65 -25.05 11.46
CA LEU A 211 11.40 -24.37 11.85
C LEU A 211 11.00 -24.58 13.32
N GLY A 212 11.61 -25.54 14.01
CA GLY A 212 11.35 -25.86 15.41
C GLY A 212 12.15 -25.01 16.41
N TYR A 213 13.13 -24.23 15.95
CA TYR A 213 13.84 -23.26 16.79
C TYR A 213 12.87 -22.21 17.36
N LYS A 214 13.24 -21.67 18.51
CA LYS A 214 12.45 -20.62 19.16
C LYS A 214 12.74 -19.28 18.50
N VAL A 215 11.75 -18.40 18.52
CA VAL A 215 11.91 -17.02 18.05
C VAL A 215 13.01 -16.29 18.84
N SER A 216 13.16 -16.58 20.13
CA SER A 216 14.24 -16.04 20.99
C SER A 216 15.64 -16.27 20.44
N ASP A 217 15.83 -17.31 19.63
CA ASP A 217 17.15 -17.74 19.15
C ASP A 217 17.62 -16.86 17.97
N ILE A 218 16.69 -16.22 17.26
CA ILE A 218 16.97 -15.43 16.06
C ILE A 218 16.53 -13.96 16.17
N MET A 219 15.70 -13.61 17.15
CA MET A 219 15.18 -12.25 17.29
C MET A 219 16.30 -11.23 17.54
N THR A 220 16.07 -10.01 17.09
CA THR A 220 16.88 -8.86 17.49
C THR A 220 16.43 -8.39 18.87
N LYS A 221 17.33 -8.45 19.86
CA LYS A 221 17.04 -8.09 21.27
C LYS A 221 16.99 -6.57 21.47
N SER A 222 17.91 -5.84 20.85
CA SER A 222 17.98 -4.38 20.91
C SER A 222 17.03 -3.75 19.91
N VAL A 223 15.75 -3.73 20.24
CA VAL A 223 14.71 -3.10 19.41
C VAL A 223 14.78 -1.58 19.57
N ILE A 224 14.80 -0.85 18.46
CA ILE A 224 14.65 0.61 18.51
C ILE A 224 13.18 0.93 18.82
N GLN A 225 12.96 1.64 19.92
CA GLN A 225 11.65 1.92 20.49
C GLN A 225 11.30 3.41 20.38
N SER A 226 9.99 3.69 20.45
CA SER A 226 9.46 5.05 20.54
C SER A 226 8.22 5.08 21.44
N SER A 227 7.89 6.25 21.97
CA SER A 227 6.63 6.52 22.67
C SER A 227 5.54 6.96 21.69
N SER A 228 4.28 6.69 22.00
CA SER A 228 3.12 7.11 21.20
C SER A 228 2.93 8.63 21.16
N GLU A 229 3.48 9.35 22.14
CA GLU A 229 3.43 10.81 22.27
C GLU A 229 4.63 11.53 21.61
N GLU A 230 5.61 10.79 21.10
CA GLU A 230 6.69 11.37 20.31
C GLU A 230 6.17 11.88 18.95
N ASP A 231 6.87 12.85 18.39
CA ASP A 231 6.56 13.41 17.08
C ASP A 231 7.05 12.49 15.96
N LEU A 232 6.32 12.44 14.85
CA LEU A 232 6.67 11.68 13.64
C LEU A 232 8.07 12.05 13.13
N SER A 233 8.43 13.33 13.21
CA SER A 233 9.76 13.82 12.86
C SER A 233 10.88 13.10 13.62
N THR A 234 10.67 12.84 14.92
CA THR A 234 11.63 12.11 15.75
C THR A 234 11.68 10.64 15.37
N ALA A 235 10.53 10.03 15.05
CA ALA A 235 10.48 8.65 14.56
C ALA A 235 11.27 8.48 13.26
N VAL A 236 11.06 9.38 12.29
CA VAL A 236 11.75 9.38 10.99
C VAL A 236 13.27 9.46 11.20
N LYS A 237 13.74 10.40 12.05
CA LYS A 237 15.17 10.52 12.38
C LYS A 237 15.74 9.23 12.95
N LYS A 238 15.09 8.66 13.96
CA LYS A 238 15.47 7.38 14.54
C LYS A 238 15.54 6.27 13.49
N MET A 239 14.57 6.21 12.57
CA MET A 239 14.54 5.20 11.51
C MET A 239 15.72 5.34 10.54
N ILE A 240 16.03 6.57 10.12
CA ILE A 240 17.15 6.85 9.21
C ILE A 240 18.50 6.60 9.90
N GLU A 241 18.72 7.19 11.08
CA GLU A 241 20.00 7.11 11.81
C GLU A 241 20.36 5.69 12.23
N ASN A 242 19.36 4.88 12.60
CA ASN A 242 19.57 3.48 12.98
C ASN A 242 19.43 2.51 11.79
N ASN A 243 19.17 3.01 10.58
CA ASN A 243 18.90 2.21 9.39
C ASN A 243 17.85 1.10 9.63
N VAL A 244 16.75 1.45 10.31
CA VAL A 244 15.68 0.52 10.67
C VAL A 244 14.40 0.81 9.88
N SER A 245 13.71 -0.26 9.47
CA SER A 245 12.47 -0.14 8.68
C SER A 245 11.20 0.10 9.49
N CYS A 246 11.31 0.06 10.83
CA CYS A 246 10.19 0.26 11.74
C CYS A 246 10.67 0.62 13.15
N LEU A 247 9.80 1.25 13.94
CA LEU A 247 9.94 1.41 15.39
C LEU A 247 8.79 0.71 16.09
N VAL A 248 9.09 0.03 17.19
CA VAL A 248 8.06 -0.55 18.06
C VAL A 248 7.65 0.49 19.10
N ILE A 249 6.35 0.76 19.18
CA ILE A 249 5.81 1.77 20.08
C ILE A 249 5.45 1.12 21.41
N VAL A 250 6.10 1.59 22.48
CA VAL A 250 5.98 0.99 23.80
C VAL A 250 5.34 2.00 24.76
N SER A 251 4.31 1.55 25.48
CA SER A 251 3.68 2.30 26.56
C SER A 251 3.64 1.43 27.81
N HIS A 252 4.12 1.95 28.94
CA HIS A 252 4.19 1.20 30.22
C HIS A 252 4.86 -0.19 30.08
N ASN A 253 5.93 -0.26 29.29
CA ASN A 253 6.68 -1.49 28.98
C ASN A 253 5.88 -2.57 28.21
N ARG A 254 4.75 -2.20 27.61
CA ARG A 254 3.94 -3.06 26.72
C ARG A 254 3.96 -2.53 25.30
N VAL A 255 3.88 -3.44 24.34
CA VAL A 255 3.74 -3.07 22.92
C VAL A 255 2.35 -2.46 22.71
N SER A 256 2.32 -1.24 22.20
CA SER A 256 1.09 -0.46 21.96
C SER A 256 0.89 -0.11 20.48
N GLY A 257 1.94 -0.22 19.68
CA GLY A 257 1.91 0.11 18.26
C GLY A 257 3.18 -0.30 17.53
N ILE A 258 3.15 -0.17 16.21
CA ILE A 258 4.31 -0.22 15.35
C ILE A 258 4.16 0.85 14.27
N ILE A 259 5.26 1.54 13.95
CA ILE A 259 5.32 2.48 12.82
C ILE A 259 6.39 2.01 11.84
N THR A 260 6.09 2.12 10.56
CA THR A 260 6.90 1.58 9.46
C THR A 260 6.97 2.61 8.33
N TRP A 261 7.88 2.39 7.36
CA TRP A 261 7.92 3.23 6.16
C TRP A 261 6.59 3.23 5.40
N THR A 262 5.81 2.14 5.43
CA THR A 262 4.50 2.08 4.77
C THR A 262 3.53 3.11 5.34
N ASP A 263 3.51 3.29 6.66
CA ASP A 263 2.66 4.28 7.33
C ASP A 263 3.08 5.70 6.93
N ILE A 264 4.38 5.98 6.92
CA ILE A 264 4.95 7.29 6.55
C ILE A 264 4.68 7.61 5.07
N LEU A 265 4.89 6.65 4.18
CA LEU A 265 4.58 6.78 2.76
C LEU A 265 3.08 7.03 2.56
N GLY A 266 2.21 6.38 3.33
CA GLY A 266 0.76 6.56 3.26
C GLY A 266 0.33 8.01 3.55
N ILE A 267 0.95 8.64 4.54
CA ILE A 267 0.73 10.05 4.85
C ILE A 267 1.12 10.94 3.67
N ILE A 268 2.32 10.75 3.12
CA ILE A 268 2.81 11.58 2.00
C ILE A 268 2.01 11.32 0.73
N ALA A 269 1.66 10.07 0.43
CA ALA A 269 0.82 9.71 -0.71
C ALA A 269 -0.57 10.35 -0.62
N SER A 270 -1.10 10.55 0.60
CA SER A 270 -2.40 11.20 0.82
C SER A 270 -2.43 12.70 0.50
N LEU A 271 -1.26 13.33 0.30
CA LEU A 271 -1.16 14.73 -0.10
C LEU A 271 -1.52 14.95 -1.57
N GLU A 272 -1.39 13.92 -2.43
CA GLU A 272 -1.97 14.01 -3.76
C GLU A 272 -3.49 14.09 -3.61
N GLU A 273 -4.08 15.20 -4.08
CA GLU A 273 -5.48 15.16 -4.47
C GLU A 273 -5.60 13.99 -5.44
N LYS A 274 -6.33 12.95 -5.03
CA LYS A 274 -6.64 11.87 -5.94
C LYS A 274 -7.28 12.51 -7.17
N GLU A 275 -6.59 12.49 -8.29
CA GLU A 275 -7.29 12.21 -9.54
C GLU A 275 -7.94 10.85 -9.33
N LYS A 276 -9.19 10.89 -8.87
CA LYS A 276 -10.00 9.72 -8.53
C LYS A 276 -9.97 8.79 -9.73
N PRO A 277 -9.42 7.56 -9.65
CA PRO A 277 -9.57 6.62 -10.75
C PRO A 277 -11.08 6.36 -10.95
N PRO A 278 -11.61 6.56 -12.17
CA PRO A 278 -13.00 6.93 -12.35
C PRO A 278 -13.91 5.71 -12.19
N ILE A 279 -14.81 5.75 -11.21
CA ILE A 279 -16.13 5.19 -11.47
C ILE A 279 -16.73 6.11 -12.54
N HIS A 280 -16.65 5.68 -13.81
CA HIS A 280 -17.17 6.47 -14.92
C HIS A 280 -18.68 6.65 -14.78
N ILE A 281 -19.14 7.90 -14.72
CA ILE A 281 -20.58 8.19 -14.66
C ILE A 281 -21.10 8.26 -16.09
N GLN A 282 -22.07 7.39 -16.40
CA GLN A 282 -22.80 7.43 -17.65
C GLN A 282 -24.27 7.72 -17.34
N VAL A 283 -24.83 8.69 -18.06
CA VAL A 283 -26.23 9.08 -17.89
C VAL A 283 -26.95 8.98 -19.23
N SER A 284 -28.08 8.28 -19.24
CA SER A 284 -28.90 8.06 -20.43
C SER A 284 -30.37 8.38 -20.14
N PHE A 285 -31.05 8.97 -21.12
CA PHE A 285 -32.44 9.41 -21.00
C PHE A 285 -33.28 8.83 -22.13
N LYS A 286 -34.37 8.15 -21.79
CA LYS A 286 -35.42 7.69 -22.70
C LYS A 286 -36.71 8.44 -22.36
N MET A 287 -36.68 9.74 -22.64
CA MET A 287 -37.70 10.74 -22.28
C MET A 287 -37.83 11.75 -23.43
N LYS A 288 -38.96 12.47 -23.51
CA LYS A 288 -39.23 13.37 -24.65
C LYS A 288 -38.33 14.61 -24.66
N GLU A 289 -38.14 15.24 -23.50
CA GLU A 289 -37.26 16.41 -23.34
C GLU A 289 -36.66 16.45 -21.92
N ILE A 290 -35.42 16.93 -21.80
CA ILE A 290 -34.78 17.22 -20.50
C ILE A 290 -33.86 18.43 -20.62
N SER A 291 -33.97 19.37 -19.69
CA SER A 291 -33.21 20.62 -19.72
C SER A 291 -31.70 20.41 -19.45
N PRO A 292 -30.81 21.23 -20.01
CA PRO A 292 -29.37 21.19 -19.69
C PRO A 292 -29.08 21.41 -18.20
N ILE A 293 -29.90 22.20 -17.52
CA ILE A 293 -29.79 22.50 -16.08
C ILE A 293 -30.08 21.23 -15.27
N GLU A 294 -31.15 20.52 -15.61
CA GLU A 294 -31.53 19.26 -14.93
C GLU A 294 -30.50 18.15 -15.19
N LYS A 295 -29.94 18.06 -16.41
CA LYS A 295 -28.81 17.16 -16.70
C LYS A 295 -27.59 17.46 -15.82
N SER A 296 -27.24 18.74 -15.68
CA SER A 296 -26.13 19.17 -14.82
C SER A 296 -26.37 18.83 -13.36
N GLU A 297 -27.61 18.99 -12.87
CA GLU A 297 -27.98 18.63 -11.50
C GLU A 297 -27.83 17.13 -11.24
N ILE A 298 -28.30 16.28 -12.16
CA ILE A 298 -28.19 14.82 -12.07
C ILE A 298 -26.73 14.37 -12.03
N ILE A 299 -25.88 14.97 -12.89
CA ILE A 299 -24.44 14.68 -12.90
C ILE A 299 -23.82 15.06 -11.55
N LYS A 300 -24.12 16.25 -11.02
CA LYS A 300 -23.63 16.68 -9.69
C LYS A 300 -24.09 15.76 -8.56
N ILE A 301 -25.33 15.26 -8.62
CA ILE A 301 -25.85 14.27 -7.66
C ILE A 301 -25.03 12.98 -7.73
N ALA A 302 -24.78 12.47 -8.92
CA ALA A 302 -23.99 11.25 -9.14
C ALA A 302 -22.52 11.43 -8.70
N GLU A 303 -21.89 12.55 -9.03
CA GLU A 303 -20.52 12.89 -8.61
C GLU A 303 -20.40 13.00 -7.10
N LYS A 304 -21.34 13.71 -6.46
CA LYS A 304 -21.41 13.83 -5.00
C LYS A 304 -21.58 12.45 -4.36
N TYR A 305 -22.43 11.60 -4.93
CA TYR A 305 -22.65 10.25 -4.46
C TYR A 305 -21.38 9.39 -4.55
N ILE A 306 -20.71 9.35 -5.70
CA ILE A 306 -19.43 8.64 -5.87
C ILE A 306 -18.36 9.18 -4.91
N SER A 307 -18.32 10.49 -4.68
CA SER A 307 -17.38 11.08 -3.72
C SER A 307 -17.63 10.63 -2.27
N LYS A 308 -18.88 10.30 -1.91
CA LYS A 308 -19.28 9.84 -0.57
C LYS A 308 -18.96 8.37 -0.34
N LEU A 309 -18.98 7.53 -1.38
CA LEU A 309 -18.77 6.08 -1.28
C LEU A 309 -17.31 5.66 -0.97
N GLY A 310 -16.37 6.61 -0.97
CA GLY A 310 -15.01 6.39 -0.50
C GLY A 310 -14.17 5.41 -1.33
N GLU A 311 -12.91 5.25 -0.91
CA GLU A 311 -11.81 4.60 -1.64
C GLU A 311 -11.94 3.07 -1.79
N THR A 312 -13.05 2.50 -1.33
CA THR A 312 -13.19 1.06 -1.09
C THR A 312 -13.68 0.25 -2.28
N LEU A 313 -14.22 0.89 -3.32
CA LEU A 313 -14.97 0.22 -4.39
C LEU A 313 -14.18 -0.09 -5.66
N GLY A 314 -12.93 0.38 -5.79
CA GLY A 314 -12.07 0.08 -6.94
C GLY A 314 -12.52 0.74 -8.26
N ASN A 315 -12.28 0.07 -9.40
CA ASN A 315 -12.50 0.62 -10.74
C ASN A 315 -13.85 0.19 -11.31
N GLY A 316 -14.56 1.08 -12.02
CA GLY A 316 -15.88 0.71 -12.55
C GLY A 316 -16.66 1.80 -13.27
N TYR A 317 -17.97 1.65 -13.34
CA TYR A 317 -18.90 2.65 -13.84
C TYR A 317 -20.19 2.70 -13.02
N LEU A 318 -20.78 3.90 -12.97
CA LEU A 318 -22.12 4.15 -12.48
C LEU A 318 -22.98 4.56 -13.68
N LEU A 319 -23.90 3.69 -14.08
CA LEU A 319 -24.88 3.99 -15.12
C LEU A 319 -26.18 4.47 -14.48
N LEU A 320 -26.69 5.61 -14.93
CA LEU A 320 -28.04 6.10 -14.63
C LEU A 320 -28.87 6.11 -15.91
N HIS A 321 -29.93 5.33 -15.94
CA HIS A 321 -30.86 5.25 -17.06
C HIS A 321 -32.26 5.71 -16.64
N PHE A 322 -32.72 6.81 -17.24
CA PHE A 322 -34.01 7.43 -16.97
C PHE A 322 -35.03 7.07 -18.04
N LYS A 323 -36.28 6.83 -17.64
CA LYS A 323 -37.40 6.53 -18.53
C LYS A 323 -38.70 7.12 -17.98
N GLU A 324 -39.54 7.67 -18.85
CA GLU A 324 -40.92 8.04 -18.50
C GLU A 324 -41.82 6.80 -18.34
N HIS A 325 -42.60 6.76 -17.27
CA HIS A 325 -43.67 5.80 -17.07
C HIS A 325 -44.96 6.27 -17.78
N LYS A 326 -45.90 5.34 -18.01
CA LYS A 326 -47.22 5.66 -18.61
C LYS A 326 -48.13 6.41 -17.64
N GLU A 327 -47.86 6.28 -16.35
CA GLU A 327 -48.60 6.90 -15.26
C GLU A 327 -48.28 8.39 -15.17
N LYS A 328 -49.33 9.21 -15.08
CA LYS A 328 -49.23 10.68 -15.09
C LYS A 328 -49.98 11.27 -13.91
N HIS A 329 -49.48 12.38 -13.41
CA HIS A 329 -50.22 13.26 -12.51
C HIS A 329 -50.21 14.68 -13.10
N GLY A 330 -51.37 15.12 -13.58
CA GLY A 330 -51.45 16.34 -14.41
C GLY A 330 -50.67 16.17 -15.73
N GLU A 331 -49.83 17.14 -16.05
CA GLU A 331 -48.96 17.10 -17.25
C GLU A 331 -47.63 16.35 -17.03
N GLN A 332 -47.31 15.99 -15.78
CA GLN A 332 -46.04 15.37 -15.42
C GLN A 332 -46.12 13.84 -15.45
N HIS A 333 -45.17 13.22 -16.13
CA HIS A 333 -44.98 11.78 -16.13
C HIS A 333 -44.17 11.35 -14.91
N LEU A 334 -44.51 10.20 -14.32
CA LEU A 334 -43.64 9.58 -13.33
C LEU A 334 -42.32 9.14 -14.01
N ILE A 335 -41.18 9.48 -13.40
CA ILE A 335 -39.84 9.20 -13.94
C ILE A 335 -39.24 8.03 -13.18
N HIS A 336 -38.82 7.01 -13.94
CA HIS A 336 -38.13 5.83 -13.43
C HIS A 336 -36.63 5.95 -13.73
N CYS A 337 -35.80 5.95 -12.67
CA CYS A 337 -34.35 5.88 -12.74
C CYS A 337 -33.86 4.48 -12.37
N ARG A 338 -33.16 3.82 -13.29
CA ARG A 338 -32.38 2.62 -13.00
C ARG A 338 -30.91 3.00 -12.87
N SER A 339 -30.36 2.81 -11.69
CA SER A 339 -28.94 2.99 -11.38
C SER A 339 -28.24 1.63 -11.33
N ILE A 340 -27.07 1.53 -11.94
CA ILE A 340 -26.22 0.33 -11.93
C ILE A 340 -24.82 0.75 -11.54
N LEU A 341 -24.37 0.33 -10.37
CA LEU A 341 -22.99 0.49 -9.94
C LEU A 341 -22.27 -0.83 -10.18
N ARG A 342 -21.33 -0.82 -11.12
CA ARG A 342 -20.50 -1.98 -11.41
C ARG A 342 -19.04 -1.64 -11.24
N THR A 343 -18.37 -2.40 -10.38
CA THR A 343 -16.93 -2.28 -10.12
C THR A 343 -16.29 -3.66 -10.16
N ASP A 344 -14.97 -3.71 -9.99
CA ASP A 344 -14.22 -4.94 -9.75
C ASP A 344 -14.61 -5.66 -8.45
N LYS A 345 -15.32 -4.98 -7.53
CA LYS A 345 -15.68 -5.53 -6.21
C LYS A 345 -17.18 -5.78 -6.01
N VAL A 346 -18.04 -4.98 -6.64
CA VAL A 346 -19.49 -5.03 -6.43
C VAL A 346 -20.27 -4.80 -7.73
N ASN A 347 -21.44 -5.41 -7.82
CA ASN A 347 -22.41 -5.18 -8.89
C ASN A 347 -23.79 -5.00 -8.27
N ILE A 348 -24.29 -3.77 -8.24
CA ILE A 348 -25.49 -3.40 -7.48
C ILE A 348 -26.42 -2.56 -8.35
N VAL A 349 -27.71 -2.84 -8.26
CA VAL A 349 -28.75 -2.13 -9.01
C VAL A 349 -29.71 -1.45 -8.05
N GLY A 350 -29.90 -0.14 -8.22
CA GLY A 350 -30.89 0.64 -7.49
C GLY A 350 -31.95 1.20 -8.42
N ILE A 351 -33.22 1.12 -8.03
CA ILE A 351 -34.35 1.64 -8.81
C ILE A 351 -35.06 2.74 -8.01
N GLY A 352 -35.23 3.92 -8.61
CA GLY A 352 -35.94 5.05 -7.99
C GLY A 352 -37.02 5.59 -8.90
N GLU A 353 -38.16 5.96 -8.31
CA GLU A 353 -39.29 6.57 -9.01
C GLU A 353 -39.64 7.88 -8.34
N ALA A 354 -39.83 8.94 -9.13
CA ALA A 354 -40.27 10.24 -8.63
C ALA A 354 -40.84 11.09 -9.76
N TRP A 355 -41.45 12.23 -9.40
CA TRP A 355 -41.97 13.22 -10.34
C TRP A 355 -40.86 14.08 -11.01
N THR A 356 -39.62 14.03 -10.50
CA THR A 356 -38.46 14.71 -11.09
C THR A 356 -37.29 13.75 -11.28
N ALA A 357 -36.46 13.99 -12.30
CA ALA A 357 -35.31 13.12 -12.58
C ALA A 357 -34.27 13.17 -11.45
N SER A 358 -34.00 14.36 -10.90
CA SER A 358 -33.11 14.56 -9.75
C SER A 358 -33.56 13.76 -8.52
N GLN A 359 -34.86 13.74 -8.22
CA GLN A 359 -35.38 12.97 -7.08
C GLN A 359 -35.36 11.47 -7.35
N ALA A 360 -35.73 11.04 -8.56
CA ALA A 360 -35.66 9.63 -8.95
C ALA A 360 -34.22 9.11 -8.87
N ALA A 361 -33.23 9.91 -9.25
CA ALA A 361 -31.81 9.59 -9.12
C ALA A 361 -31.39 9.41 -7.65
N ARG A 362 -31.77 10.32 -6.76
CA ARG A 362 -31.47 10.20 -5.31
C ARG A 362 -32.04 8.92 -4.72
N VAL A 363 -33.31 8.62 -5.01
CA VAL A 363 -33.96 7.39 -4.53
C VAL A 363 -33.26 6.14 -5.06
N ALA A 364 -32.86 6.13 -6.34
CA ALA A 364 -32.14 5.01 -6.94
C ALA A 364 -30.76 4.80 -6.29
N LEU A 365 -30.01 5.89 -6.08
CA LEU A 365 -28.68 5.86 -5.48
C LEU A 365 -28.73 5.50 -3.98
N ASP A 366 -29.71 6.01 -3.22
CA ASP A 366 -29.89 5.65 -1.81
C ASP A 366 -30.14 4.15 -1.62
N LYS A 367 -30.81 3.49 -2.58
CA LYS A 367 -30.96 2.02 -2.56
C LYS A 367 -29.63 1.29 -2.77
N ILE A 368 -28.77 1.78 -3.66
CA ILE A 368 -27.41 1.25 -3.81
C ILE A 368 -26.63 1.42 -2.50
N GLU A 369 -26.75 2.58 -1.84
CA GLU A 369 -26.04 2.87 -0.58
C GLU A 369 -26.44 1.91 0.53
N ARG A 370 -27.75 1.67 0.70
CA ARG A 370 -28.26 0.71 1.69
C ARG A 370 -27.75 -0.72 1.43
N GLN A 371 -27.73 -1.14 0.17
CA GLN A 371 -27.22 -2.46 -0.21
C GLN A 371 -25.72 -2.59 0.04
N LEU A 372 -24.94 -1.53 -0.20
CA LEU A 372 -23.51 -1.50 0.12
C LEU A 372 -23.24 -1.61 1.63
N LEU A 373 -24.03 -0.93 2.47
CA LEU A 373 -23.90 -1.02 3.93
C LEU A 373 -24.15 -2.45 4.43
N ILE A 374 -25.19 -3.11 3.89
CA ILE A 374 -25.48 -4.51 4.22
C ILE A 374 -24.33 -5.44 3.81
N VAL A 375 -23.78 -5.25 2.60
CA VAL A 375 -22.61 -6.04 2.14
C VAL A 375 -21.41 -5.84 3.05
N LYS A 376 -21.16 -4.60 3.50
CA LYS A 376 -20.05 -4.28 4.41
C LYS A 376 -20.24 -4.90 5.79
N GLU A 377 -21.42 -4.77 6.39
CA GLU A 377 -21.75 -5.40 7.67
C GLU A 377 -21.64 -6.94 7.62
N LEU A 378 -22.06 -7.55 6.51
CA LEU A 378 -21.95 -9.00 6.30
C LEU A 378 -20.49 -9.45 6.14
N ALA A 379 -19.66 -8.67 5.44
CA ALA A 379 -18.23 -8.94 5.29
C ALA A 379 -17.49 -8.82 6.64
N GLU A 380 -17.85 -7.86 7.48
CA GLU A 380 -17.29 -7.69 8.83
C GLU A 380 -17.73 -8.82 9.78
N LYS A 381 -18.97 -9.28 9.67
CA LYS A 381 -19.54 -10.32 10.54
C LYS A 381 -19.12 -11.75 10.16
N TYR A 382 -18.78 -11.99 8.89
CA TYR A 382 -18.36 -13.30 8.39
C TYR A 382 -17.10 -13.20 7.52
N PRO A 383 -15.90 -13.05 8.11
CA PRO A 383 -14.67 -12.77 7.38
C PRO A 383 -14.24 -13.86 6.39
N TYR A 384 -14.71 -15.10 6.58
CA TYR A 384 -14.34 -16.28 5.78
C TYR A 384 -15.34 -16.61 4.66
N SER A 385 -16.35 -15.78 4.42
CA SER A 385 -17.38 -16.02 3.42
C SER A 385 -17.30 -15.11 2.20
N GLU A 386 -16.18 -14.40 1.97
CA GLU A 386 -16.04 -13.44 0.86
C GLU A 386 -16.42 -14.06 -0.51
N GLU A 387 -16.09 -15.33 -0.75
CA GLU A 387 -16.50 -16.08 -1.96
C GLU A 387 -17.98 -16.50 -1.96
N VAL A 388 -18.57 -16.79 -0.79
CA VAL A 388 -19.98 -17.20 -0.66
C VAL A 388 -20.91 -16.01 -0.78
N VAL A 389 -20.55 -14.86 -0.19
CA VAL A 389 -21.31 -13.60 -0.28
C VAL A 389 -21.22 -13.02 -1.69
N LYS A 390 -20.05 -13.07 -2.35
CA LYS A 390 -19.91 -12.70 -3.78
C LYS A 390 -20.82 -13.54 -4.69
N ARG A 391 -21.01 -14.83 -4.37
CA ARG A 391 -21.83 -15.75 -5.16
C ARG A 391 -23.34 -15.56 -4.93
N TRP A 392 -23.75 -15.23 -3.70
CA TRP A 392 -25.16 -14.98 -3.35
C TRP A 392 -25.73 -13.67 -3.90
N VAL A 393 -24.92 -12.61 -4.03
CA VAL A 393 -25.37 -11.30 -4.55
C VAL A 393 -25.54 -11.30 -6.09
N THR A 394 -25.00 -12.30 -6.79
CA THR A 394 -25.15 -12.44 -8.26
C THR A 394 -26.37 -13.22 -8.72
N GLU A 395 -27.11 -13.91 -7.83
CA GLU A 395 -28.23 -14.80 -8.21
C GLU A 395 -29.62 -14.31 -7.76
N PHE A 396 -29.77 -13.08 -7.27
CA PHE A 396 -31.05 -12.37 -7.11
C PHE A 396 -30.90 -10.92 -7.57
#